data_AF-A0A1B6KAT7-F1
#
_entry.id   AF-A0A1B6KAT7-F1
#
_cell.length_a   1.000
_cell.length_b   1.000
_cell.length_c   1.000
_cell.angle_alpha   90.00
_cell.angle_beta   90.00
_cell.angle_gamma   90.00
#
_symmetry.space_group_name_H-M   'P 1'
#
loop_
_entity.id
_entity.type
_entity.pdbx_description
1 polymer ?
#
loop_
_entity_poly.entity_id
_entity_poly.type
_entity_poly.pdbx_seq_one_letter_code
_entity_poly.pdbx_strand_id
1 'polypeptide(L)'
;MNMNGNGHLRPEKEKADSDSYISSSKAKLAHVLEDGLESPYEPGEHRDFPHALGTPGALFHMIKGSLGSGILSMPVAFKNGGLWVSMVGALFIGVVCTHCVHLLVLSSQTLAKRMKQPSLDYAGTAEAAFVTGPVRLRKYSVIVREFVDSALTITYYFGTTVYIVFIASTAKQIVESHWDVDISPRVYVLMTAFVIVPVGSIRRLKYLVPFSFVAIIFLFVGCGFVLYEIFSDLPPLSSRPAFTNIQKLPLFYATVLFALEGIGTVLPIENVMKKPKHFLGCPGVLNIAMTLLVFIYTIMGFFGYLKYGEETAGSISLNLNSSTIGELVKVLVALNVLCSYGLCFCVPSEIVWRKLKPRVREENKTWAYYLMRILMILSAVLVACALPDLEPFVGLCGAICYSTLGLLFPSVIDLVTFWEDKEYMGPGRWKLYKNLFLMLMWFVALTAGTQASVVKIMETYA
;
A
#
# COMPACT_ATOMS: atom_id res chain seq x y z
N MET A 1 11.74 -18.05 45.68
CA MET A 1 10.77 -17.72 46.73
C MET A 1 11.01 -16.27 47.13
N ASN A 2 10.15 -15.36 46.67
CA ASN A 2 9.78 -14.12 47.38
C ASN A 2 8.59 -13.54 46.64
N MET A 3 7.41 -13.84 47.18
CA MET A 3 6.16 -13.19 46.82
C MET A 3 6.14 -11.82 47.46
N ASN A 4 5.62 -10.81 46.75
CA ASN A 4 4.91 -9.72 47.38
C ASN A 4 3.60 -9.51 46.63
N GLY A 5 2.50 -9.65 47.38
CA GLY A 5 1.14 -9.49 46.93
C GLY A 5 0.76 -8.02 46.81
N ASN A 6 0.32 -7.64 45.61
CA ASN A 6 -0.84 -6.80 45.35
C ASN A 6 -1.00 -6.72 43.83
N GLY A 7 -2.19 -7.09 43.33
CA GLY A 7 -2.52 -7.31 41.93
C GLY A 7 -2.60 -6.03 41.07
N HIS A 8 -1.48 -5.33 40.92
CA HIS A 8 -1.30 -4.32 39.88
C HIS A 8 0.00 -4.59 39.11
N LEU A 9 -0.13 -4.83 37.80
CA LEU A 9 1.00 -4.83 36.86
C LEU A 9 1.65 -3.44 36.92
N ARG A 10 2.91 -3.39 37.37
CA ARG A 10 3.67 -2.17 37.65
C ARG A 10 3.91 -1.30 36.40
N PRO A 11 3.82 0.04 36.52
CA PRO A 11 4.32 1.01 35.53
C PRO A 11 5.84 0.95 35.29
N GLU A 12 6.60 0.28 36.17
CA GLU A 12 8.06 0.21 36.09
C GLU A 12 8.59 -0.58 34.89
N LYS A 13 7.82 -1.52 34.33
CA LYS A 13 8.31 -2.36 33.22
C LYS A 13 8.24 -1.63 31.88
N GLU A 14 7.16 -0.87 31.64
CA GLU A 14 7.07 0.05 30.50
C GLU A 14 8.08 1.19 30.61
N LYS A 15 8.34 1.69 31.83
CA LYS A 15 9.34 2.72 32.07
C LYS A 15 10.76 2.20 31.81
N ALA A 16 11.10 0.99 32.27
CA ALA A 16 12.39 0.35 32.03
C ALA A 16 12.64 0.01 30.55
N ASP A 17 11.62 -0.44 29.82
CA ASP A 17 11.73 -0.60 28.37
C ASP A 17 11.93 0.77 27.70
N SER A 18 11.13 1.79 28.06
CA SER A 18 11.28 3.15 27.51
C SER A 18 12.66 3.76 27.79
N ASP A 19 13.22 3.56 28.98
CA ASP A 19 14.52 4.08 29.40
C ASP A 19 15.68 3.32 28.72
N SER A 20 15.53 2.00 28.51
CA SER A 20 16.45 1.17 27.72
C SER A 20 16.48 1.61 26.23
N TYR A 21 15.31 1.90 25.66
CA TYR A 21 15.21 2.38 24.28
C TYR A 21 15.71 3.83 24.12
N ILE A 22 15.45 4.72 25.07
CA ILE A 22 15.99 6.08 25.08
C ILE A 22 17.52 6.05 25.24
N SER A 23 18.06 5.14 26.05
CA SER A 23 19.51 4.88 26.14
C SER A 23 20.10 4.43 24.80
N SER A 24 19.43 3.50 24.08
CA SER A 24 19.84 3.07 22.74
C SER A 24 19.77 4.19 21.70
N SER A 25 18.73 5.04 21.73
CA SER A 25 18.59 6.19 20.84
C SER A 25 19.65 7.28 21.13
N LYS A 26 19.96 7.52 22.42
CA LYS A 26 21.07 8.40 22.83
C LYS A 26 22.43 7.84 22.45
N ALA A 27 22.63 6.52 22.52
CA ALA A 27 23.87 5.86 22.09
C ALA A 27 24.06 5.96 20.56
N LYS A 28 22.98 5.76 19.77
CA LYS A 28 23.00 6.02 18.33
C LYS A 28 23.32 7.49 18.01
N LEU A 29 22.80 8.43 18.80
CA LEU A 29 23.07 9.87 18.64
C LEU A 29 24.51 10.24 19.03
N ALA A 30 25.08 9.63 20.07
CA ALA A 30 26.47 9.86 20.50
C ALA A 30 27.47 9.41 19.42
N HIS A 31 27.25 8.24 18.82
CA HIS A 31 28.07 7.75 17.70
C HIS A 31 27.98 8.62 16.44
N VAL A 32 26.84 9.30 16.21
CA VAL A 32 26.67 10.23 15.07
C VAL A 32 27.40 11.56 15.30
N LEU A 33 27.56 11.98 16.57
CA LEU A 33 28.17 13.26 16.94
C LEU A 33 29.70 13.20 17.15
N GLU A 34 30.27 12.01 17.42
CA GLU A 34 31.71 11.85 17.72
C GLU A 34 32.64 11.81 16.49
N ASP A 35 32.18 11.41 15.31
CA ASP A 35 33.06 11.12 14.16
C ASP A 35 33.14 12.23 13.10
N GLY A 36 33.63 13.41 13.48
CA GLY A 36 33.81 14.56 12.57
C GLY A 36 34.98 14.49 11.58
N LEU A 37 35.70 13.35 11.47
CA LEU A 37 36.97 13.24 10.72
C LEU A 37 37.08 12.02 9.77
N GLU A 38 36.05 11.19 9.64
CA GLU A 38 36.05 10.08 8.67
C GLU A 38 35.52 10.50 7.29
N SER A 39 35.99 9.83 6.23
CA SER A 39 35.45 10.00 4.86
C SER A 39 33.92 9.92 4.87
N PRO A 40 33.20 10.73 4.04
CA PRO A 40 31.75 10.76 4.05
C PRO A 40 31.17 9.36 3.85
N TYR A 41 30.43 8.86 4.84
CA TYR A 41 29.83 7.53 4.81
C TYR A 41 28.88 7.40 3.60
N GLU A 42 29.19 6.47 2.70
CA GLU A 42 28.32 6.12 1.57
C GLU A 42 27.60 4.79 1.88
N PRO A 43 26.27 4.81 2.15
CA PRO A 43 25.51 3.62 2.50
C PRO A 43 25.61 2.50 1.46
N GLY A 44 25.72 2.86 0.17
CA GLY A 44 25.77 1.92 -0.94
C GLY A 44 26.98 0.99 -0.93
N GLU A 45 28.11 1.42 -0.35
CA GLU A 45 29.33 0.60 -0.25
C GLU A 45 29.25 -0.45 0.87
N HIS A 46 28.32 -0.25 1.81
CA HIS A 46 28.13 -1.09 3.00
C HIS A 46 26.91 -2.02 2.86
N ARG A 47 26.31 -2.10 1.67
CA ARG A 47 25.17 -2.97 1.37
C ARG A 47 25.67 -4.35 0.91
N ASP A 48 25.69 -5.32 1.81
CA ASP A 48 26.05 -6.70 1.47
C ASP A 48 24.82 -7.52 1.04
N PHE A 49 24.49 -7.44 -0.25
CA PHE A 49 23.38 -8.20 -0.85
C PHE A 49 23.90 -9.15 -1.95
N PRO A 50 24.01 -10.47 -1.68
CA PRO A 50 24.54 -11.45 -2.64
C PRO A 50 23.71 -11.56 -3.94
N HIS A 51 22.47 -11.05 -3.94
CA HIS A 51 21.59 -10.97 -5.10
C HIS A 51 21.09 -9.53 -5.35
N ALA A 52 22.00 -8.55 -5.32
CA ALA A 52 21.66 -7.16 -5.61
C ALA A 52 21.02 -6.97 -7.00
N LEU A 53 19.96 -6.17 -7.05
CA LEU A 53 19.11 -5.95 -8.21
C LEU A 53 19.73 -4.90 -9.16
N GLY A 54 19.79 -5.21 -10.45
CA GLY A 54 20.16 -4.24 -11.48
C GLY A 54 19.04 -3.22 -11.74
N THR A 55 19.34 -2.08 -12.37
CA THR A 55 18.35 -1.02 -12.68
C THR A 55 17.10 -1.54 -13.42
N PRO A 56 17.22 -2.38 -14.48
CA PRO A 56 16.03 -2.94 -15.14
C PRO A 56 15.24 -3.89 -14.24
N GLY A 57 15.94 -4.65 -13.39
CA GLY A 57 15.29 -5.49 -12.38
C GLY A 57 14.50 -4.65 -11.40
N ALA A 58 15.08 -3.55 -10.89
CA ALA A 58 14.41 -2.64 -9.97
C ALA A 58 13.17 -1.99 -10.60
N LEU A 59 13.26 -1.62 -11.88
CA LEU A 59 12.12 -1.14 -12.66
C LEU A 59 11.00 -2.18 -12.75
N PHE A 60 11.33 -3.42 -13.12
CA PHE A 60 10.35 -4.49 -13.20
C PHE A 60 9.71 -4.79 -11.84
N HIS A 61 10.51 -4.84 -10.77
CA HIS A 61 10.01 -5.03 -9.41
C HIS A 61 9.15 -3.86 -8.93
N MET A 62 9.46 -2.61 -9.32
CA MET A 62 8.68 -1.43 -8.97
C MET A 62 7.33 -1.42 -9.70
N ILE A 63 7.35 -1.71 -11.01
CA ILE A 63 6.11 -1.88 -11.79
C ILE A 63 5.30 -3.00 -11.17
N LYS A 64 5.86 -4.19 -10.97
CA LYS A 64 5.17 -5.32 -10.34
C LYS A 64 4.61 -4.99 -8.95
N GLY A 65 5.39 -4.32 -8.11
CA GLY A 65 5.03 -4.00 -6.74
C GLY A 65 3.90 -2.99 -6.62
N SER A 66 3.68 -2.19 -7.67
CA SER A 66 2.65 -1.13 -7.70
C SER A 66 1.51 -1.42 -8.69
N LEU A 67 1.75 -2.25 -9.71
CA LEU A 67 0.78 -2.77 -10.68
C LEU A 67 0.00 -3.91 -10.03
N GLY A 68 -0.80 -3.57 -9.03
CA GLY A 68 -1.69 -4.50 -8.32
C GLY A 68 -3.07 -4.60 -8.95
N SER A 69 -4.01 -5.18 -8.20
CA SER A 69 -5.43 -5.21 -8.60
C SER A 69 -6.09 -3.82 -8.62
N GLY A 70 -5.41 -2.79 -8.11
CA GLY A 70 -5.87 -1.40 -8.13
C GLY A 70 -6.22 -0.88 -9.53
N ILE A 71 -5.51 -1.35 -10.57
CA ILE A 71 -5.82 -1.03 -11.96
C ILE A 71 -7.26 -1.39 -12.35
N LEU A 72 -7.78 -2.48 -11.77
CA LEU A 72 -9.10 -3.00 -12.11
C LEU A 72 -10.22 -2.14 -11.54
N SER A 73 -9.95 -1.36 -10.48
CA SER A 73 -10.89 -0.42 -9.87
C SER A 73 -10.80 1.00 -10.44
N MET A 74 -9.88 1.27 -11.37
CA MET A 74 -9.77 2.60 -12.00
C MET A 74 -11.06 3.02 -12.74
N PRO A 75 -11.79 2.14 -13.46
CA PRO A 75 -13.04 2.53 -14.11
C PRO A 75 -14.12 3.00 -13.14
N VAL A 76 -14.26 2.36 -11.98
CA VAL A 76 -15.25 2.80 -10.98
C VAL A 76 -14.85 4.14 -10.35
N ALA A 77 -13.55 4.44 -10.26
CA ALA A 77 -13.10 5.79 -9.91
C ALA A 77 -13.61 6.82 -10.94
N PHE A 78 -13.46 6.53 -12.23
CA PHE A 78 -13.91 7.41 -13.31
C PHE A 78 -15.43 7.57 -13.34
N LYS A 79 -16.18 6.51 -13.00
CA LYS A 79 -17.63 6.58 -12.75
C LYS A 79 -18.00 7.55 -11.63
N ASN A 80 -17.17 7.65 -10.60
CA ASN A 80 -17.41 8.56 -9.49
C ASN A 80 -17.02 10.01 -9.78
N GLY A 81 -16.05 10.29 -10.65
CA GLY A 81 -15.62 11.67 -10.97
C GLY A 81 -16.11 12.24 -12.30
N GLY A 82 -16.54 11.40 -13.25
CA GLY A 82 -16.84 11.78 -14.63
C GLY A 82 -15.60 11.75 -15.53
N LEU A 83 -15.80 11.72 -16.84
CA LEU A 83 -14.76 11.30 -17.78
C LEU A 83 -13.51 12.22 -17.77
N TRP A 84 -13.71 13.53 -17.93
CA TRP A 84 -12.62 14.49 -18.07
C TRP A 84 -12.04 14.93 -16.72
N VAL A 85 -12.91 15.13 -15.72
CA VAL A 85 -12.47 15.47 -14.35
C VAL A 85 -11.62 14.34 -13.78
N SER A 86 -12.03 13.08 -13.99
CA SER A 86 -11.25 11.93 -13.52
C SER A 86 -9.94 11.76 -14.29
N MET A 87 -9.89 12.07 -15.59
CA MET A 87 -8.65 12.04 -16.36
C MET A 87 -7.62 13.03 -15.81
N VAL A 88 -8.01 14.31 -15.69
CA VAL A 88 -7.12 15.35 -15.16
C VAL A 88 -6.77 15.08 -13.69
N GLY A 89 -7.76 14.66 -12.91
CA GLY A 89 -7.59 14.29 -11.50
C GLY A 89 -6.62 13.12 -11.32
N ALA A 90 -6.75 12.05 -12.11
CA ALA A 90 -5.89 10.87 -12.01
C ALA A 90 -4.43 11.19 -12.36
N LEU A 91 -4.20 12.00 -13.40
CA LEU A 91 -2.86 12.48 -13.75
C LEU A 91 -2.28 13.35 -12.63
N PHE A 92 -3.06 14.29 -12.09
CA PHE A 92 -2.63 15.14 -10.98
C PHE A 92 -2.29 14.34 -9.72
N ILE A 93 -3.18 13.44 -9.30
CA ILE A 93 -2.96 12.56 -8.14
C ILE A 93 -1.75 11.66 -8.39
N GLY A 94 -1.56 11.17 -9.61
CA GLY A 94 -0.38 10.40 -10.03
C GLY A 94 0.93 11.17 -9.83
N VAL A 95 0.98 12.44 -10.25
CA VAL A 95 2.13 13.32 -10.02
C VAL A 95 2.36 13.55 -8.52
N VAL A 96 1.30 13.82 -7.76
CA VAL A 96 1.38 14.02 -6.31
C VAL A 96 1.91 12.77 -5.59
N CYS A 97 1.41 11.58 -5.93
CA CYS A 97 1.87 10.31 -5.35
C CYS A 97 3.33 10.04 -5.71
N THR A 98 3.70 10.22 -6.98
CA THR A 98 5.09 10.06 -7.45
C THR A 98 6.03 10.98 -6.70
N HIS A 99 5.62 12.24 -6.51
CA HIS A 99 6.36 13.22 -5.75
C HIS A 99 6.51 12.81 -4.28
N CYS A 100 5.46 12.33 -3.62
CA CYS A 100 5.55 11.85 -2.24
C CYS A 100 6.50 10.65 -2.10
N VAL A 101 6.46 9.70 -3.04
CA VAL A 101 7.42 8.58 -3.05
C VAL A 101 8.85 9.10 -3.23
N HIS A 102 9.06 10.10 -4.09
CA HIS A 102 10.36 10.75 -4.25
C HIS A 102 10.84 11.40 -2.93
N LEU A 103 9.96 12.11 -2.20
CA LEU A 103 10.30 12.69 -0.90
C LEU A 103 10.73 11.63 0.12
N LEU A 104 10.01 10.50 0.16
CA LEU A 104 10.33 9.40 1.06
C LEU A 104 11.72 8.80 0.76
N VAL A 105 12.01 8.50 -0.50
CA VAL A 105 13.29 7.89 -0.89
C VAL A 105 14.45 8.87 -0.69
N LEU A 106 14.28 10.14 -1.05
CA LEU A 106 15.30 11.16 -0.84
C LEU A 106 15.63 11.32 0.65
N SER A 107 14.60 11.36 1.49
CA SER A 107 14.76 11.42 2.95
C SER A 107 15.46 10.17 3.48
N SER A 108 15.06 8.97 3.03
CA SER A 108 15.69 7.71 3.41
C SER A 108 17.18 7.66 3.04
N GLN A 109 17.54 8.04 1.81
CA GLN A 109 18.94 8.09 1.36
C GLN A 109 19.76 9.08 2.19
N THR A 110 19.19 10.24 2.52
CA THR A 110 19.85 11.27 3.33
C THR A 110 20.03 10.80 4.78
N LEU A 111 19.00 10.19 5.36
CA LEU A 111 19.00 9.71 6.73
C LEU A 111 19.89 8.48 6.91
N ALA A 112 19.95 7.58 5.92
CA ALA A 112 20.87 6.45 5.91
C ALA A 112 22.33 6.93 6.02
N LYS A 113 22.67 8.01 5.31
CA LYS A 113 23.98 8.69 5.45
C LYS A 113 24.19 9.25 6.85
N ARG A 114 23.23 10.04 7.36
CA ARG A 114 23.32 10.68 8.69
C ARG A 114 23.43 9.67 9.83
N MET A 115 22.74 8.53 9.71
CA MET A 115 22.70 7.48 10.73
C MET A 115 23.84 6.46 10.59
N LYS A 116 24.72 6.60 9.59
CA LYS A 116 25.73 5.60 9.22
C LYS A 116 25.15 4.18 9.07
N GLN A 117 23.98 4.06 8.42
CA GLN A 117 23.31 2.77 8.18
C GLN A 117 23.25 2.44 6.68
N PRO A 118 23.41 1.15 6.29
CA PRO A 118 23.45 0.78 4.87
C PRO A 118 22.11 0.98 4.18
N SER A 119 21.00 0.84 4.92
CA SER A 119 19.64 1.03 4.43
C SER A 119 18.67 1.29 5.57
N LEU A 120 17.54 1.91 5.27
CA LEU A 120 16.43 2.12 6.19
C LEU A 120 15.15 1.53 5.59
N ASP A 121 14.36 0.84 6.42
CA ASP A 121 12.96 0.53 6.08
C ASP A 121 12.08 1.77 6.31
N TYR A 122 10.80 1.69 5.98
CA TYR A 122 9.92 2.85 6.06
C TYR A 122 9.77 3.35 7.51
N ALA A 123 9.45 2.46 8.46
CA ALA A 123 9.35 2.84 9.86
C ALA A 123 10.68 3.38 10.43
N GLY A 124 11.82 2.77 10.06
CA GLY A 124 13.15 3.25 10.43
C GLY A 124 13.51 4.59 9.81
N THR A 125 13.06 4.88 8.58
CA THR A 125 13.20 6.20 7.95
C THR A 125 12.46 7.27 8.77
N ALA A 126 11.25 6.97 9.20
CA ALA A 126 10.46 7.89 10.02
C ALA A 126 11.08 8.11 11.41
N GLU A 127 11.58 7.04 12.05
CA GLU A 127 12.31 7.12 13.31
C GLU A 127 13.57 7.99 13.16
N ALA A 128 14.39 7.72 12.14
CA ALA A 128 15.64 8.43 11.88
C ALA A 128 15.41 9.93 11.61
N ALA A 129 14.34 10.27 10.89
CA ALA A 129 13.94 11.66 10.65
C ALA A 129 13.72 12.40 11.98
N PHE A 130 12.98 11.79 12.91
CA PHE A 130 12.68 12.42 14.20
C PHE A 130 13.89 12.43 15.14
N VAL A 131 14.73 11.40 15.16
CA VAL A 131 15.96 11.34 15.97
C VAL A 131 16.96 12.42 15.55
N THR A 132 17.16 12.60 14.25
CA THR A 132 18.12 13.58 13.71
C THR A 132 17.52 14.98 13.52
N GLY A 133 16.19 15.09 13.57
CA GLY A 133 15.46 16.33 13.42
C GLY A 133 15.52 17.28 14.64
N PRO A 134 14.63 18.28 14.67
CA PRO A 134 14.61 19.32 15.70
C PRO A 134 14.47 18.73 17.11
N VAL A 135 15.21 19.29 18.08
CA VAL A 135 15.29 18.77 19.47
C VAL A 135 13.92 18.50 20.10
N ARG A 136 12.93 19.37 19.85
CA ARG A 136 11.56 19.23 20.39
C ARG A 136 10.80 18.01 19.85
N LEU A 137 11.14 17.55 18.65
CA LEU A 137 10.47 16.45 17.97
C LEU A 137 11.12 15.09 18.28
N ARG A 138 12.39 15.06 18.70
CA ARG A 138 13.15 13.82 18.96
C ARG A 138 12.45 12.84 19.90
N LYS A 139 11.72 13.33 20.89
CA LYS A 139 10.95 12.50 21.85
C LYS A 139 9.83 11.67 21.22
N TYR A 140 9.37 12.02 20.02
CA TYR A 140 8.32 11.30 19.30
C TYR A 140 8.84 10.21 18.37
N SER A 141 10.16 10.02 18.25
CA SER A 141 10.77 9.08 17.29
C SER A 141 10.20 7.66 17.37
N VAL A 142 10.09 7.11 18.59
CA VAL A 142 9.54 5.77 18.84
C VAL A 142 8.05 5.71 18.51
N ILE A 143 7.28 6.74 18.90
CA ILE A 143 5.84 6.80 18.63
C ILE A 143 5.58 6.82 17.12
N VAL A 144 6.36 7.61 16.38
CA VAL A 144 6.25 7.70 14.91
C VAL A 144 6.62 6.38 14.25
N ARG A 145 7.69 5.72 14.70
CA ARG A 145 8.08 4.38 14.21
C ARG A 145 6.93 3.39 14.38
N GLU A 146 6.39 3.29 15.59
CA GLU A 146 5.30 2.37 15.91
C GLU A 146 4.02 2.71 15.13
N PHE A 147 3.76 3.99 14.89
CA PHE A 147 2.62 4.44 14.09
C PHE A 147 2.78 4.05 12.61
N VAL A 148 3.96 4.23 12.01
CA VAL A 148 4.23 3.78 10.62
C VAL A 148 4.12 2.27 10.49
N ASP A 149 4.72 1.49 11.40
CA ASP A 149 4.61 0.02 11.41
C ASP A 149 3.14 -0.43 11.52
N SER A 150 2.35 0.24 12.37
CA SER A 150 0.93 -0.06 12.57
C SER A 150 0.11 0.33 11.34
N ALA A 151 0.38 1.50 10.75
CA ALA A 151 -0.27 1.93 9.52
C ALA A 151 0.04 0.99 8.35
N LEU A 152 1.29 0.53 8.20
CA LEU A 152 1.66 -0.51 7.22
C LEU A 152 0.88 -1.80 7.47
N THR A 153 0.85 -2.27 8.72
CA THR A 153 0.11 -3.49 9.09
C THR A 153 -1.36 -3.39 8.72
N ILE A 154 -2.01 -2.28 9.08
CA ILE A 154 -3.43 -2.02 8.79
C ILE A 154 -3.68 -1.93 7.29
N THR A 155 -2.81 -1.23 6.56
CA THR A 155 -2.93 -1.05 5.11
C THR A 155 -2.89 -2.39 4.37
N TYR A 156 -1.87 -3.20 4.63
CA TYR A 156 -1.76 -4.50 3.98
C TYR A 156 -2.84 -5.48 4.45
N TYR A 157 -3.25 -5.43 5.72
CA TYR A 157 -4.37 -6.23 6.23
C TYR A 157 -5.68 -5.91 5.47
N PHE A 158 -6.01 -4.63 5.33
CA PHE A 158 -7.19 -4.21 4.57
C PHE A 158 -7.05 -4.52 3.08
N GLY A 159 -5.88 -4.33 2.47
CA GLY A 159 -5.60 -4.74 1.10
C GLY A 159 -5.82 -6.23 0.87
N THR A 160 -5.36 -7.08 1.80
CA THR A 160 -5.64 -8.52 1.73
C THR A 160 -7.13 -8.84 1.90
N THR A 161 -7.88 -8.02 2.63
CA THR A 161 -9.34 -8.17 2.75
C THR A 161 -10.06 -7.79 1.44
N VAL A 162 -9.63 -6.73 0.75
CA VAL A 162 -10.12 -6.37 -0.60
C VAL A 162 -9.97 -7.56 -1.54
N TYR A 163 -8.83 -8.26 -1.47
CA TYR A 163 -8.56 -9.43 -2.32
C TYR A 163 -9.52 -10.59 -2.04
N ILE A 164 -9.90 -10.82 -0.78
CA ILE A 164 -10.91 -11.84 -0.43
C ILE A 164 -12.25 -11.50 -1.08
N VAL A 165 -12.70 -10.25 -0.93
CA VAL A 165 -13.97 -9.76 -1.52
C VAL A 165 -13.94 -9.87 -3.05
N PHE A 166 -12.80 -9.55 -3.67
CA PHE A 166 -12.60 -9.65 -5.10
C PHE A 166 -12.74 -11.10 -5.61
N ILE A 167 -12.04 -12.04 -4.97
CA ILE A 167 -12.06 -13.46 -5.35
C ILE A 167 -13.48 -14.00 -5.16
N ALA A 168 -14.14 -13.67 -4.05
CA ALA A 168 -15.51 -14.07 -3.77
C ALA A 168 -16.50 -13.53 -4.82
N SER A 169 -16.38 -12.26 -5.20
CA SER A 169 -17.22 -11.64 -6.23
C SER A 169 -17.02 -12.28 -7.60
N THR A 170 -15.78 -12.65 -7.91
CA THR A 170 -15.46 -13.34 -9.16
C THR A 170 -16.03 -14.77 -9.17
N ALA A 171 -15.89 -15.50 -8.05
CA ALA A 171 -16.48 -16.82 -7.88
C ALA A 171 -18.01 -16.78 -8.00
N LYS A 172 -18.66 -15.77 -7.40
CA LYS A 172 -20.10 -15.54 -7.53
C LYS A 172 -20.52 -15.45 -9.00
N GLN A 173 -19.90 -14.56 -9.78
CA GLN A 173 -20.26 -14.39 -11.18
C GLN A 173 -20.09 -15.65 -12.02
N ILE A 174 -19.06 -16.46 -11.74
CA ILE A 174 -18.81 -17.70 -12.50
C ILE A 174 -19.83 -18.77 -12.12
N VAL A 175 -20.12 -18.95 -10.82
CA VAL A 175 -21.06 -19.98 -10.38
C VAL A 175 -22.48 -19.66 -10.87
N GLU A 176 -22.94 -18.42 -10.68
CA GLU A 176 -24.32 -18.04 -11.07
C GLU A 176 -24.51 -17.92 -12.59
N SER A 177 -23.42 -17.90 -13.36
CA SER A 177 -23.46 -17.97 -14.84
C SER A 177 -23.81 -19.38 -15.35
N HIS A 178 -23.42 -20.43 -14.61
CA HIS A 178 -23.59 -21.84 -15.01
C HIS A 178 -24.73 -22.55 -14.27
N TRP A 179 -25.04 -22.11 -13.06
CA TRP A 179 -26.09 -22.67 -12.22
C TRP A 179 -27.11 -21.60 -11.87
N ASP A 180 -28.39 -21.94 -11.99
CA ASP A 180 -29.53 -21.08 -11.62
C ASP A 180 -29.67 -21.02 -10.09
N VAL A 181 -28.70 -20.38 -9.44
CA VAL A 181 -28.62 -20.21 -7.99
C VAL A 181 -28.40 -18.73 -7.69
N ASP A 182 -29.11 -18.21 -6.69
CA ASP A 182 -28.87 -16.88 -6.13
C ASP A 182 -28.42 -17.04 -4.69
N ILE A 183 -27.09 -17.02 -4.50
CA ILE A 183 -26.48 -17.26 -3.19
C ILE A 183 -25.97 -15.92 -2.65
N SER A 184 -26.18 -15.68 -1.35
CA SER A 184 -25.67 -14.48 -0.70
C SER A 184 -24.16 -14.30 -0.93
N PRO A 185 -23.67 -13.08 -1.27
CA PRO A 185 -22.24 -12.80 -1.44
C PRO A 185 -21.38 -13.25 -0.26
N ARG A 186 -21.95 -13.25 0.96
CA ARG A 186 -21.27 -13.68 2.19
C ARG A 186 -20.87 -15.16 2.16
N VAL A 187 -21.66 -16.01 1.50
CA VAL A 187 -21.33 -17.45 1.36
C VAL A 187 -20.12 -17.63 0.46
N TYR A 188 -20.02 -16.89 -0.65
CA TYR A 188 -18.84 -16.91 -1.51
C TYR A 188 -17.57 -16.43 -0.78
N VAL A 189 -17.69 -15.45 0.13
CA VAL A 189 -16.58 -15.04 1.00
C VAL A 189 -16.14 -16.18 1.91
N LEU A 190 -17.09 -16.89 2.55
CA LEU A 190 -16.79 -18.04 3.40
C LEU A 190 -16.19 -19.22 2.61
N MET A 191 -16.66 -19.48 1.39
CA MET A 191 -16.08 -20.49 0.51
C MET A 191 -14.65 -20.13 0.12
N THR A 192 -14.40 -18.85 -0.19
CA THR A 192 -13.07 -18.33 -0.51
C THR A 192 -12.10 -18.56 0.66
N ALA A 193 -12.57 -18.49 1.91
CA ALA A 193 -11.78 -18.75 3.12
C ALA A 193 -11.01 -20.09 3.05
N PHE A 194 -11.64 -21.14 2.50
CA PHE A 194 -11.02 -22.46 2.35
C PHE A 194 -9.76 -22.44 1.47
N VAL A 195 -9.71 -21.53 0.48
CA VAL A 195 -8.57 -21.37 -0.45
C VAL A 195 -7.52 -20.41 0.10
N ILE A 196 -7.92 -19.30 0.72
CA ILE A 196 -6.97 -18.28 1.22
C ILE A 196 -6.24 -18.71 2.50
N VAL A 197 -6.84 -19.53 3.38
CA VAL A 197 -6.20 -20.00 4.61
C VAL A 197 -4.90 -20.78 4.33
N PRO A 198 -4.87 -21.80 3.45
CA PRO A 198 -3.63 -22.51 3.14
C PRO A 198 -2.60 -21.59 2.46
N VAL A 199 -3.03 -20.72 1.54
CA VAL A 199 -2.12 -19.76 0.86
C VAL A 199 -1.52 -18.76 1.85
N GLY A 200 -2.34 -18.17 2.72
CA GLY A 200 -1.91 -17.24 3.76
C GLY A 200 -1.08 -17.91 4.86
N SER A 201 -1.12 -19.24 4.98
CA SER A 201 -0.30 -20.02 5.90
C SER A 201 1.10 -20.33 5.38
N ILE A 202 1.42 -19.99 4.12
CA ILE A 202 2.76 -20.21 3.56
C ILE A 202 3.80 -19.34 4.28
N ARG A 203 4.72 -19.98 5.00
CA ARG A 203 5.72 -19.31 5.85
C ARG A 203 6.90 -18.73 5.09
N ARG A 204 7.34 -19.37 4.00
CA ARG A 204 8.56 -18.97 3.30
C ARG A 204 8.21 -18.30 1.98
N LEU A 205 8.49 -17.00 1.90
CA LEU A 205 8.35 -16.18 0.69
C LEU A 205 8.96 -16.85 -0.56
N LYS A 206 10.06 -17.60 -0.40
CA LYS A 206 10.71 -18.33 -1.50
C LYS A 206 9.76 -19.24 -2.29
N TYR A 207 8.74 -19.82 -1.64
CA TYR A 207 7.77 -20.67 -2.31
C TYR A 207 6.72 -19.87 -3.07
N LEU A 208 6.46 -18.62 -2.68
CA LEU A 208 5.53 -17.72 -3.35
C LEU A 208 6.16 -17.01 -4.56
N VAL A 209 7.49 -16.95 -4.65
CA VAL A 209 8.21 -16.31 -5.77
C VAL A 209 7.79 -16.82 -7.16
N PRO A 210 7.77 -18.15 -7.45
CA PRO A 210 7.34 -18.63 -8.77
C PRO A 210 5.88 -18.29 -9.07
N PHE A 211 4.98 -18.43 -8.09
CA PHE A 211 3.57 -18.04 -8.24
C PHE A 211 3.41 -16.55 -8.52
N SER A 212 4.26 -15.71 -7.91
CA SER A 212 4.29 -14.28 -8.16
C SER A 212 4.71 -13.91 -9.58
N PHE A 213 5.53 -14.73 -10.24
CA PHE A 213 5.87 -14.52 -11.64
C PHE A 213 4.69 -14.89 -12.56
N VAL A 214 4.04 -16.02 -12.29
CA VAL A 214 2.83 -16.46 -13.00
C VAL A 214 1.68 -15.45 -12.84
N ALA A 215 1.51 -14.90 -11.63
CA ALA A 215 0.50 -13.89 -11.33
C ALA A 215 0.61 -12.66 -12.24
N ILE A 216 1.84 -12.19 -12.50
CA ILE A 216 2.08 -11.08 -13.43
C ILE A 216 1.63 -11.41 -14.86
N ILE A 217 1.91 -12.63 -15.33
CA ILE A 217 1.49 -13.07 -16.66
C ILE A 217 -0.04 -13.06 -16.74
N PHE A 218 -0.72 -13.59 -15.73
CA PHE A 218 -2.18 -13.57 -15.64
C PHE A 218 -2.74 -12.15 -15.62
N LEU A 219 -2.08 -11.23 -14.91
CA LEU A 219 -2.46 -9.82 -14.91
C LEU A 219 -2.30 -9.17 -16.29
N PHE A 220 -1.18 -9.37 -16.98
CA PHE A 220 -0.97 -8.79 -18.31
C PHE A 220 -1.92 -9.36 -19.35
N VAL A 221 -2.14 -10.68 -19.34
CA VAL A 221 -3.12 -11.33 -20.23
C VAL A 221 -4.52 -10.81 -19.93
N GLY A 222 -4.91 -10.74 -18.65
CA GLY A 222 -6.22 -10.25 -18.24
C GLY A 222 -6.45 -8.78 -18.60
N CYS A 223 -5.50 -7.90 -18.29
CA CYS A 223 -5.56 -6.49 -18.67
C CYS A 223 -5.57 -6.31 -20.20
N GLY A 224 -4.78 -7.10 -20.93
CA GLY A 224 -4.75 -7.06 -22.39
C GLY A 224 -6.10 -7.43 -23.01
N PHE A 225 -6.73 -8.48 -22.50
CA PHE A 225 -8.07 -8.88 -22.93
C PHE A 225 -9.15 -7.86 -22.54
N VAL A 226 -9.10 -7.33 -21.31
CA VAL A 226 -10.01 -6.27 -20.87
C VAL A 226 -9.89 -5.04 -21.78
N LEU A 227 -8.67 -4.61 -22.13
CA LEU A 227 -8.47 -3.51 -23.06
C LEU A 227 -9.02 -3.84 -24.46
N TYR A 228 -8.84 -5.07 -24.96
CA TYR A 228 -9.42 -5.52 -26.22
C TYR A 228 -10.96 -5.43 -26.24
N GLU A 229 -11.63 -5.89 -25.18
CA GLU A 229 -13.09 -5.78 -25.03
C GLU A 229 -13.55 -4.34 -24.91
N ILE A 230 -12.79 -3.50 -24.18
CA ILE A 230 -13.08 -2.08 -24.04
C ILE A 230 -13.01 -1.37 -25.40
N PHE A 231 -11.99 -1.64 -26.21
CA PHE A 231 -11.80 -0.99 -27.51
C PHE A 231 -12.72 -1.56 -28.60
N SER A 232 -13.31 -2.74 -28.38
CA SER A 232 -14.39 -3.25 -29.22
C SER A 232 -15.67 -2.45 -28.95
N ASP A 233 -16.25 -1.80 -29.96
CA ASP A 233 -17.51 -1.02 -29.86
C ASP A 233 -17.52 0.06 -28.77
N LEU A 234 -16.63 1.05 -28.89
CA LEU A 234 -16.62 2.22 -28.01
C LEU A 234 -17.79 3.18 -28.31
N PRO A 235 -18.56 3.60 -27.29
CA PRO A 235 -19.56 4.65 -27.47
C PRO A 235 -18.88 6.02 -27.70
N PRO A 236 -19.60 7.00 -28.25
CA PRO A 236 -19.08 8.35 -28.43
C PRO A 236 -18.72 9.00 -27.08
N LEU A 237 -17.69 9.86 -27.07
CA LEU A 237 -17.23 10.54 -25.84
C LEU A 237 -18.31 11.38 -25.16
N SER A 238 -19.28 11.89 -25.92
CA SER A 238 -20.43 12.65 -25.41
C SER A 238 -21.45 11.80 -24.65
N SER A 239 -21.34 10.47 -24.70
CA SER A 239 -22.24 9.55 -23.98
C SER A 239 -22.01 9.50 -22.47
N ARG A 240 -20.93 10.13 -21.98
CA ARG A 240 -20.58 10.15 -20.56
C ARG A 240 -20.45 11.59 -20.06
N PRO A 241 -20.87 11.85 -18.80
CA PRO A 241 -20.73 13.17 -18.21
C PRO A 241 -19.24 13.52 -18.07
N ALA A 242 -18.87 14.74 -18.47
CA ALA A 242 -17.52 15.27 -18.25
C ALA A 242 -17.18 15.36 -16.75
N PHE A 243 -18.20 15.65 -15.95
CA PHE A 243 -18.20 15.75 -14.50
C PHE A 243 -19.50 15.15 -13.97
N THR A 244 -19.42 14.28 -12.98
CA THR A 244 -20.59 13.61 -12.38
C THR A 244 -21.19 14.45 -11.26
N ASN A 245 -20.53 14.47 -10.09
CA ASN A 245 -21.01 15.18 -8.91
C ASN A 245 -19.87 15.41 -7.90
N ILE A 246 -19.86 16.58 -7.26
CA ILE A 246 -18.90 16.97 -6.23
C ILE A 246 -18.94 16.04 -5.01
N GLN A 247 -20.10 15.46 -4.66
CA GLN A 247 -20.20 14.55 -3.51
C GLN A 247 -19.53 13.19 -3.75
N LYS A 248 -19.33 12.78 -5.01
CA LYS A 248 -18.66 11.52 -5.37
C LYS A 248 -17.15 11.69 -5.63
N LEU A 249 -16.67 12.93 -5.78
CA LEU A 249 -15.23 13.21 -5.96
C LEU A 249 -14.34 12.67 -4.84
N PRO A 250 -14.75 12.67 -3.55
CA PRO A 250 -13.93 12.05 -2.51
C PRO A 250 -13.74 10.55 -2.70
N LEU A 251 -14.77 9.84 -3.20
CA LEU A 251 -14.67 8.41 -3.50
C LEU A 251 -13.77 8.16 -4.71
N PHE A 252 -13.86 9.00 -5.75
CA PHE A 252 -12.90 9.00 -6.86
C PHE A 252 -11.47 9.18 -6.36
N TYR A 253 -11.21 10.24 -5.59
CA TYR A 253 -9.88 10.56 -5.07
C TYR A 253 -9.31 9.41 -4.22
N ALA A 254 -10.12 8.86 -3.31
CA ALA A 254 -9.72 7.73 -2.49
C ALA A 254 -9.46 6.46 -3.30
N THR A 255 -10.25 6.19 -4.34
CA THR A 255 -10.06 5.00 -5.20
C THR A 255 -8.79 5.13 -6.04
N VAL A 256 -8.48 6.31 -6.58
CA VAL A 256 -7.22 6.55 -7.30
C VAL A 256 -6.02 6.42 -6.37
N LEU A 257 -6.12 6.94 -5.15
CA LEU A 257 -5.11 6.74 -4.10
C LEU A 257 -4.88 5.26 -3.83
N PHE A 258 -5.95 4.49 -3.61
CA PHE A 258 -5.85 3.04 -3.47
C PHE A 258 -5.22 2.36 -4.70
N ALA A 259 -5.59 2.78 -5.91
CA ALA A 259 -5.08 2.17 -7.13
C ALA A 259 -3.57 2.34 -7.25
N LEU A 260 -3.06 3.54 -6.94
CA LEU A 260 -1.63 3.90 -6.97
C LEU A 260 -0.86 3.42 -5.74
N GLU A 261 -1.40 2.48 -4.97
CA GLU A 261 -0.73 1.86 -3.82
C GLU A 261 0.53 1.08 -4.24
N GLY A 262 1.54 1.05 -3.36
CA GLY A 262 2.85 0.48 -3.67
C GLY A 262 3.99 1.03 -2.79
N ILE A 263 3.72 2.08 -2.01
CA ILE A 263 4.73 2.78 -1.19
C ILE A 263 5.48 1.86 -0.21
N GLY A 264 4.84 0.82 0.31
CA GLY A 264 5.46 -0.14 1.22
C GLY A 264 6.56 -1.00 0.56
N THR A 265 6.57 -1.11 -0.77
CA THR A 265 7.58 -1.88 -1.52
C THR A 265 8.74 -1.04 -2.04
N VAL A 266 8.58 0.30 -2.08
CA VAL A 266 9.55 1.23 -2.66
C VAL A 266 10.92 1.11 -1.99
N LEU A 267 10.98 1.26 -0.67
CA LEU A 267 12.24 1.23 0.07
C LEU A 267 12.89 -0.16 0.05
N PRO A 268 12.16 -1.28 0.25
CA PRO A 268 12.72 -2.61 0.04
C PRO A 268 13.37 -2.79 -1.35
N ILE A 269 12.75 -2.28 -2.42
CA ILE A 269 13.29 -2.36 -3.78
C ILE A 269 14.56 -1.50 -3.92
N GLU A 270 14.52 -0.26 -3.44
CA GLU A 270 15.69 0.63 -3.45
C GLU A 270 16.86 0.02 -2.68
N ASN A 271 16.58 -0.55 -1.50
CA ASN A 271 17.56 -1.06 -0.56
C ASN A 271 18.41 -2.19 -1.16
N VAL A 272 17.83 -2.99 -2.08
CA VAL A 272 18.52 -4.11 -2.73
C VAL A 272 19.16 -3.74 -4.08
N MET A 273 19.13 -2.48 -4.51
CA MET A 273 19.74 -2.06 -5.77
C MET A 273 21.27 -2.00 -5.72
N LYS A 274 21.93 -2.42 -6.80
CA LYS A 274 23.38 -2.23 -6.99
C LYS A 274 23.80 -0.75 -6.98
N LYS A 275 22.97 0.12 -7.53
CA LYS A 275 23.21 1.58 -7.62
C LYS A 275 21.98 2.35 -7.14
N PRO A 276 21.80 2.55 -5.82
CA PRO A 276 20.57 3.11 -5.25
C PRO A 276 20.30 4.56 -5.69
N LYS A 277 21.36 5.34 -5.95
CA LYS A 277 21.28 6.70 -6.51
C LYS A 277 20.58 6.75 -7.88
N HIS A 278 20.61 5.66 -8.66
CA HIS A 278 19.91 5.58 -9.95
C HIS A 278 18.38 5.47 -9.78
N PHE A 279 17.88 5.15 -8.58
CA PHE A 279 16.44 5.07 -8.33
C PHE A 279 15.74 6.42 -8.54
N LEU A 280 16.37 7.50 -8.09
CA LEU A 280 15.92 8.90 -8.23
C LEU A 280 16.64 9.67 -9.36
N GLY A 281 17.41 9.00 -10.22
CA GLY A 281 18.17 9.65 -11.30
C GLY A 281 17.28 10.30 -12.38
N CYS A 282 17.91 10.76 -13.48
CA CYS A 282 17.22 11.34 -14.63
C CYS A 282 17.61 10.59 -15.93
N PRO A 283 16.73 9.73 -16.50
CA PRO A 283 15.48 9.24 -15.92
C PRO A 283 15.73 8.10 -14.91
N GLY A 284 15.14 8.23 -13.73
CA GLY A 284 15.29 7.29 -12.62
C GLY A 284 14.26 6.17 -12.67
N VAL A 285 14.55 5.07 -11.97
CA VAL A 285 13.65 3.90 -11.88
C VAL A 285 12.25 4.32 -11.43
N LEU A 286 12.16 5.19 -10.41
CA LEU A 286 10.89 5.65 -9.87
C LEU A 286 10.05 6.40 -10.92
N ASN A 287 10.65 7.39 -11.59
CA ASN A 287 9.94 8.23 -12.53
C ASN A 287 9.44 7.45 -13.75
N ILE A 288 10.25 6.51 -14.27
CA ILE A 288 9.84 5.64 -15.38
C ILE A 288 8.68 4.74 -14.96
N ALA A 289 8.81 4.06 -13.80
CA ALA A 289 7.78 3.15 -13.30
C ALA A 289 6.45 3.89 -13.07
N MET A 290 6.49 5.00 -12.34
CA MET A 290 5.28 5.74 -11.98
C MET A 290 4.61 6.40 -13.18
N THR A 291 5.39 6.93 -14.14
CA THR A 291 4.82 7.50 -15.37
C THR A 291 4.07 6.44 -16.16
N LEU A 292 4.65 5.24 -16.31
CA LEU A 292 4.00 4.12 -16.99
C LEU A 292 2.72 3.67 -16.25
N LEU A 293 2.77 3.58 -14.92
CA LEU A 293 1.63 3.18 -14.09
C LEU A 293 0.47 4.19 -14.18
N VAL A 294 0.76 5.48 -14.02
CA VAL A 294 -0.26 6.54 -14.13
C VAL A 294 -0.88 6.53 -15.52
N PHE A 295 -0.08 6.34 -16.58
CA PHE A 295 -0.57 6.26 -17.94
C PHE A 295 -1.52 5.07 -18.16
N ILE A 296 -1.09 3.85 -17.82
CA ILE A 296 -1.92 2.65 -18.03
C ILE A 296 -3.18 2.65 -17.16
N TYR A 297 -3.10 3.19 -15.93
CA TYR A 297 -4.26 3.33 -15.03
C TYR A 297 -5.26 4.35 -15.55
N THR A 298 -4.77 5.46 -16.10
CA THR A 298 -5.64 6.48 -16.72
C THR A 298 -6.32 5.92 -17.96
N ILE A 299 -5.62 5.16 -18.81
CA ILE A 299 -6.22 4.47 -19.97
C ILE A 299 -7.31 3.50 -19.51
N MET A 300 -6.99 2.62 -18.56
CA MET A 300 -7.95 1.65 -18.04
C MET A 300 -9.19 2.36 -17.48
N GLY A 301 -8.99 3.38 -16.63
CA GLY A 301 -10.07 4.14 -16.03
C GLY A 301 -10.94 4.88 -17.04
N PHE A 302 -10.31 5.62 -17.96
CA PHE A 302 -11.00 6.42 -18.97
C PHE A 302 -11.84 5.56 -19.90
N PHE A 303 -11.21 4.58 -20.56
CA PHE A 303 -11.91 3.78 -21.56
C PHE A 303 -12.82 2.73 -20.92
N GLY A 304 -12.48 2.21 -19.73
CA GLY A 304 -13.36 1.32 -18.97
C GLY A 304 -14.67 2.01 -18.58
N TYR A 305 -14.62 3.24 -18.05
CA TYR A 305 -15.84 3.99 -17.76
C TYR A 305 -16.57 4.44 -19.04
N LEU A 306 -15.84 4.79 -20.09
CA LEU A 306 -16.45 5.11 -21.38
C LEU A 306 -17.31 3.94 -21.89
N LYS A 307 -16.75 2.72 -21.90
CA LYS A 307 -17.43 1.51 -22.33
C LYS A 307 -18.66 1.20 -21.48
N TYR A 308 -18.49 1.03 -20.16
CA TYR A 308 -19.54 0.48 -19.29
C TYR A 308 -20.45 1.53 -18.64
N GLY A 309 -20.06 2.80 -18.60
CA GLY A 309 -20.87 3.88 -18.04
C GLY A 309 -21.31 3.62 -16.59
N GLU A 310 -22.60 3.79 -16.31
CA GLU A 310 -23.16 3.56 -14.96
C GLU A 310 -23.16 2.07 -14.55
N GLU A 311 -23.02 1.14 -15.50
CA GLU A 311 -22.91 -0.30 -15.22
C GLU A 311 -21.49 -0.72 -14.79
N THR A 312 -20.53 0.22 -14.74
CA THR A 312 -19.18 -0.07 -14.26
C THR A 312 -19.22 -0.63 -12.84
N ALA A 313 -18.72 -1.85 -12.67
CA ALA A 313 -18.63 -2.57 -11.40
C ALA A 313 -17.36 -2.14 -10.63
N GLY A 314 -17.27 -2.51 -9.35
CA GLY A 314 -16.11 -2.17 -8.50
C GLY A 314 -14.75 -2.71 -9.00
N SER A 315 -14.79 -3.68 -9.92
CA SER A 315 -13.66 -4.13 -10.72
C SER A 315 -14.10 -4.34 -12.16
N ILE A 316 -13.32 -3.85 -13.12
CA ILE A 316 -13.56 -4.01 -14.56
C ILE A 316 -13.61 -5.46 -15.02
N SER A 317 -12.91 -6.37 -14.32
CA SER A 317 -12.97 -7.80 -14.63
C SER A 317 -14.37 -8.37 -14.43
N LEU A 318 -15.15 -7.79 -13.52
CA LEU A 318 -16.53 -8.18 -13.23
C LEU A 318 -17.51 -7.70 -14.31
N ASN A 319 -17.10 -6.79 -15.21
CA ASN A 319 -17.89 -6.34 -16.35
C ASN A 319 -17.68 -7.20 -17.61
N LEU A 320 -16.73 -8.15 -17.60
CA LEU A 320 -16.54 -9.06 -18.72
C LEU A 320 -17.78 -9.95 -18.91
N ASN A 321 -18.11 -10.22 -20.16
CA ASN A 321 -19.21 -11.11 -20.53
C ASN A 321 -18.98 -12.55 -19.99
N SER A 322 -20.06 -13.33 -19.93
CA SER A 322 -20.02 -14.76 -19.58
C SER A 322 -19.61 -15.65 -20.76
N SER A 323 -18.88 -15.11 -21.74
CA SER A 323 -18.29 -15.96 -22.79
C SER A 323 -17.20 -16.84 -22.17
N THR A 324 -16.89 -17.97 -22.80
CA THR A 324 -15.82 -18.87 -22.32
C THR A 324 -14.48 -18.15 -22.14
N ILE A 325 -14.16 -17.19 -23.01
CA ILE A 325 -12.92 -16.40 -22.92
C ILE A 325 -13.02 -15.37 -21.78
N GLY A 326 -14.16 -14.69 -21.64
CA GLY A 326 -14.41 -13.75 -20.54
C GLY A 326 -14.31 -14.41 -19.17
N GLU A 327 -14.91 -15.60 -19.01
CA GLU A 327 -14.81 -16.40 -17.79
C GLU A 327 -13.38 -16.89 -17.52
N LEU A 328 -12.67 -17.37 -18.55
CA LEU A 328 -11.26 -17.73 -18.41
C LEU A 328 -10.43 -16.55 -17.90
N VAL A 329 -10.64 -15.36 -18.44
CA VAL A 329 -9.94 -14.15 -17.99
C VAL A 329 -10.31 -13.76 -16.57
N LYS A 330 -11.59 -13.86 -16.18
CA LYS A 330 -12.02 -13.68 -14.78
C LYS A 330 -11.27 -14.62 -13.84
N VAL A 331 -11.14 -15.90 -14.20
CA VAL A 331 -10.37 -16.89 -13.43
C VAL A 331 -8.89 -16.51 -13.35
N LEU A 332 -8.26 -16.15 -14.47
CA LEU A 332 -6.84 -15.75 -14.48
C LEU A 332 -6.59 -14.53 -13.58
N VAL A 333 -7.47 -13.53 -13.62
CA VAL A 333 -7.37 -12.35 -12.76
C VAL A 333 -7.59 -12.72 -11.29
N ALA A 334 -8.55 -13.59 -10.97
CA ALA A 334 -8.74 -14.08 -9.60
C ALA A 334 -7.52 -14.87 -9.09
N LEU A 335 -6.90 -15.70 -9.93
CA LEU A 335 -5.65 -16.42 -9.59
C LEU A 335 -4.48 -15.45 -9.38
N ASN A 336 -4.37 -14.39 -10.17
CA ASN A 336 -3.39 -13.33 -9.94
C ASN A 336 -3.58 -12.68 -8.56
N VAL A 337 -4.83 -12.33 -8.20
CA VAL A 337 -5.16 -11.76 -6.90
C VAL A 337 -4.87 -12.73 -5.76
N LEU A 338 -5.16 -14.03 -5.93
CA LEU A 338 -4.85 -15.07 -4.93
C LEU A 338 -3.33 -15.21 -4.70
N CYS A 339 -2.53 -15.20 -5.77
CA CYS A 339 -1.08 -15.22 -5.65
C CYS A 339 -0.53 -13.96 -4.97
N SER A 340 -1.11 -12.80 -5.27
CA SER A 340 -0.75 -11.51 -4.65
C SER A 340 -1.13 -11.46 -3.17
N TYR A 341 -2.26 -12.07 -2.79
CA TYR A 341 -2.70 -12.21 -1.39
C TYR A 341 -1.63 -12.84 -0.50
N GLY A 342 -1.05 -13.97 -0.93
CA GLY A 342 -0.02 -14.66 -0.14
C GLY A 342 1.20 -13.78 0.14
N LEU A 343 1.61 -12.95 -0.82
CA LEU A 343 2.74 -12.04 -0.68
C LEU A 343 2.41 -10.83 0.19
N CYS A 344 1.28 -10.17 -0.07
CA CYS A 344 0.86 -8.99 0.68
C CYS A 344 0.57 -9.34 2.14
N PHE A 345 0.05 -10.54 2.43
CA PHE A 345 -0.22 -11.00 3.79
C PHE A 345 1.06 -11.27 4.61
N CYS A 346 2.21 -11.51 3.97
CA CYS A 346 3.48 -11.65 4.68
C CYS A 346 3.89 -10.37 5.40
N VAL A 347 3.58 -9.19 4.87
CA VAL A 347 3.95 -7.91 5.50
C VAL A 347 3.30 -7.74 6.88
N PRO A 348 1.96 -7.75 7.03
CA PRO A 348 1.32 -7.54 8.32
C PRO A 348 1.61 -8.70 9.28
N SER A 349 1.68 -9.94 8.79
CA SER A 349 1.98 -11.10 9.65
C SER A 349 3.39 -11.07 10.22
N GLU A 350 4.41 -10.64 9.45
CA GLU A 350 5.77 -10.51 9.96
C GLU A 350 5.93 -9.31 10.92
N ILE A 351 5.23 -8.19 10.68
CA ILE A 351 5.23 -7.05 11.62
C ILE A 351 4.60 -7.46 12.96
N VAL A 352 3.42 -8.10 12.93
CA VAL A 352 2.76 -8.61 14.14
C VAL A 352 3.62 -9.66 14.83
N TRP A 353 4.23 -10.58 14.07
CA TRP A 353 5.13 -11.58 14.62
C TRP A 353 6.35 -10.97 15.29
N ARG A 354 6.96 -9.93 14.71
CA ARG A 354 8.09 -9.22 15.32
C ARG A 354 7.76 -8.68 16.71
N LYS A 355 6.53 -8.20 16.92
CA LYS A 355 6.05 -7.71 18.22
C LYS A 355 5.65 -8.83 19.18
N LEU A 356 5.13 -9.94 18.67
CA LEU A 356 4.67 -11.07 19.48
C LEU A 356 5.80 -12.03 19.89
N LYS A 357 6.77 -12.28 19.00
CA LYS A 357 7.87 -13.25 19.15
C LYS A 357 8.63 -13.13 20.49
N PRO A 358 8.96 -11.93 21.01
CA PRO A 358 9.67 -11.79 22.29
C PRO A 358 8.84 -12.24 23.50
N ARG A 359 7.51 -12.29 23.37
CA ARG A 359 6.58 -12.66 24.44
C ARG A 359 6.24 -14.16 24.44
N VAL A 360 6.71 -14.91 23.44
CA VAL A 360 6.39 -16.34 23.25
C VAL A 360 7.61 -17.20 23.60
N ARG A 361 7.39 -18.24 24.41
CA ARG A 361 8.42 -19.25 24.74
C ARG A 361 8.93 -19.94 23.47
N GLU A 362 10.22 -20.24 23.41
CA GLU A 362 10.88 -20.86 22.23
C GLU A 362 10.14 -22.10 21.71
N GLU A 363 9.74 -23.00 22.62
CA GLU A 363 9.00 -24.23 22.34
C GLU A 363 7.67 -24.01 21.58
N ASN A 364 7.00 -22.88 21.84
CA ASN A 364 5.68 -22.59 21.28
C ASN A 364 5.74 -21.66 20.07
N LYS A 365 6.92 -21.22 19.63
CA LYS A 365 7.03 -20.19 18.58
C LYS A 365 6.41 -20.62 17.26
N THR A 366 6.62 -21.86 16.83
CA THR A 366 6.06 -22.34 15.56
C THR A 366 4.54 -22.38 15.64
N TRP A 367 3.98 -22.94 16.71
CA TRP A 367 2.52 -23.01 16.89
C TRP A 367 1.89 -21.62 17.01
N ALA A 368 2.46 -20.74 17.83
CA ALA A 368 1.97 -19.37 18.01
C ALA A 368 2.04 -18.55 16.70
N TYR A 369 3.06 -18.78 15.87
CA TYR A 369 3.19 -18.14 14.56
C TYR A 369 2.02 -18.53 13.63
N TYR A 370 1.70 -19.84 13.52
CA TYR A 370 0.59 -20.30 12.69
C TYR A 370 -0.77 -19.90 13.26
N LEU A 371 -0.95 -19.99 14.58
CA LEU A 371 -2.19 -19.53 15.22
C LEU A 371 -2.44 -18.05 14.94
N MET A 372 -1.43 -17.20 15.12
CA MET A 372 -1.52 -15.77 14.82
C MET A 372 -1.93 -15.53 13.36
N ARG A 373 -1.29 -16.22 12.40
CA ARG A 373 -1.65 -16.08 10.97
C ARG A 373 -3.09 -16.51 10.71
N ILE A 374 -3.51 -17.67 11.21
CA ILE A 374 -4.89 -18.16 11.03
C ILE A 374 -5.90 -17.18 11.63
N LEU A 375 -5.66 -16.67 12.84
CA LEU A 375 -6.54 -15.68 13.48
C LEU A 375 -6.65 -14.40 12.67
N MET A 376 -5.54 -13.90 12.11
CA MET A 376 -5.55 -12.73 11.23
C MET A 376 -6.31 -12.99 9.92
N ILE A 377 -6.18 -14.18 9.33
CA ILE A 377 -6.92 -14.52 8.10
C ILE A 377 -8.41 -14.64 8.40
N LEU A 378 -8.79 -15.31 9.48
CA LEU A 378 -10.19 -15.45 9.90
C LEU A 378 -10.81 -14.09 10.23
N SER A 379 -10.09 -13.19 10.90
CA SER A 379 -10.58 -11.84 11.16
C SER A 379 -10.77 -11.06 9.86
N ALA A 380 -9.89 -11.23 8.86
CA ALA A 380 -10.04 -10.60 7.54
C ALA A 380 -11.28 -11.14 6.82
N VAL A 381 -11.54 -12.45 6.88
CA VAL A 381 -12.77 -13.07 6.36
C VAL A 381 -14.02 -12.49 7.03
N LEU A 382 -14.01 -12.30 8.35
CA LEU A 382 -15.14 -11.68 9.06
C LEU A 382 -15.40 -10.25 8.60
N VAL A 383 -14.34 -9.46 8.40
CA VAL A 383 -14.47 -8.09 7.84
C VAL A 383 -15.03 -8.14 6.40
N ALA A 384 -14.56 -9.06 5.56
CA ALA A 384 -15.09 -9.25 4.21
C ALA A 384 -16.55 -9.72 4.19
N CYS A 385 -16.98 -10.52 5.16
CA CYS A 385 -18.40 -10.91 5.31
C CYS A 385 -19.28 -9.74 5.77
N ALA A 386 -18.73 -8.82 6.56
CA ALA A 386 -19.45 -7.63 7.01
C ALA A 386 -19.66 -6.64 5.85
N LEU A 387 -18.67 -6.49 4.96
CA LEU A 387 -18.67 -5.56 3.83
C LEU A 387 -18.30 -6.29 2.52
N PRO A 388 -19.21 -7.10 1.93
CA PRO A 388 -18.96 -7.83 0.69
C PRO A 388 -18.89 -6.96 -0.58
N ASP A 389 -19.19 -5.66 -0.50
CA ASP A 389 -19.15 -4.77 -1.66
C ASP A 389 -17.75 -4.15 -1.88
N LEU A 390 -17.20 -4.36 -3.07
CA LEU A 390 -15.82 -4.03 -3.40
C LEU A 390 -15.55 -2.51 -3.44
N GLU A 391 -16.42 -1.73 -4.08
CA GLU A 391 -16.23 -0.29 -4.30
C GLU A 391 -16.10 0.53 -3.00
N PRO A 392 -17.07 0.49 -2.05
CA PRO A 392 -16.96 1.26 -0.82
C PRO A 392 -15.76 0.83 0.04
N PHE A 393 -15.41 -0.46 -0.01
CA PHE A 393 -14.28 -0.99 0.74
C PHE A 393 -12.94 -0.47 0.19
N VAL A 394 -12.78 -0.46 -1.13
CA VAL A 394 -11.63 0.14 -1.83
C VAL A 394 -11.49 1.64 -1.50
N GLY A 395 -12.60 2.38 -1.55
CA GLY A 395 -12.63 3.79 -1.16
C GLY A 395 -12.15 4.02 0.27
N LEU A 396 -12.63 3.22 1.23
CA LEU A 396 -12.24 3.32 2.64
C LEU A 396 -10.74 3.06 2.84
N CYS A 397 -10.22 2.02 2.17
CA CYS A 397 -8.80 1.67 2.21
C CYS A 397 -7.92 2.82 1.68
N GLY A 398 -8.27 3.39 0.52
CA GLY A 398 -7.55 4.51 -0.06
C GLY A 398 -7.60 5.77 0.80
N ALA A 399 -8.79 6.08 1.35
CA ALA A 399 -9.02 7.26 2.17
C ALA A 399 -8.24 7.24 3.49
N ILE A 400 -8.20 6.11 4.20
CA ILE A 400 -7.56 6.02 5.51
C ILE A 400 -6.10 5.57 5.39
N CYS A 401 -5.89 4.44 4.73
CA CYS A 401 -4.63 3.70 4.80
C CYS A 401 -3.60 4.32 3.86
N TYR A 402 -3.93 4.36 2.56
CA TYR A 402 -2.98 4.85 1.58
C TYR A 402 -2.80 6.37 1.64
N SER A 403 -3.81 7.17 1.98
CA SER A 403 -3.56 8.60 2.17
C SER A 403 -2.54 8.84 3.30
N THR A 404 -2.62 8.09 4.40
CA THR A 404 -1.74 8.26 5.56
C THR A 404 -0.31 7.84 5.24
N LEU A 405 -0.13 6.67 4.63
CA LEU A 405 1.20 6.21 4.18
C LEU A 405 1.70 6.99 2.97
N GLY A 406 0.89 7.17 1.94
CA GLY A 406 1.27 7.78 0.67
C GLY A 406 1.48 9.29 0.72
N LEU A 407 0.74 10.02 1.56
CA LEU A 407 0.76 11.49 1.56
C LEU A 407 1.29 12.08 2.88
N LEU A 408 0.72 11.67 4.03
CA LEU A 408 1.10 12.27 5.33
C LEU A 408 2.56 11.99 5.68
N PHE A 409 2.92 10.71 5.79
CA PHE A 409 4.25 10.35 6.30
C PHE A 409 5.39 10.87 5.42
N PRO A 410 5.38 10.77 4.08
CA PRO A 410 6.45 11.31 3.26
C PRO A 410 6.60 12.82 3.44
N SER A 411 5.49 13.56 3.52
CA SER A 411 5.50 15.01 3.73
C SER A 411 6.07 15.40 5.10
N VAL A 412 5.68 14.66 6.15
CA VAL A 412 6.19 14.88 7.52
C VAL A 412 7.66 14.52 7.61
N ILE A 413 8.06 13.38 7.06
CA ILE A 413 9.45 12.90 7.06
C ILE A 413 10.35 13.90 6.33
N ASP A 414 9.96 14.36 5.14
CA ASP A 414 10.71 15.40 4.38
C ASP A 414 10.86 16.68 5.20
N LEU A 415 9.76 17.16 5.78
CA LEU A 415 9.76 18.39 6.55
C LEU A 415 10.66 18.32 7.79
N VAL A 416 10.60 17.21 8.54
CA VAL A 416 11.38 17.01 9.77
C VAL A 416 12.86 16.79 9.43
N THR A 417 13.16 16.03 8.37
CA THR A 417 14.54 15.72 7.95
C THR A 417 15.31 16.97 7.54
N PHE A 418 14.66 17.88 6.82
CA PHE A 418 15.31 19.06 6.24
C PHE A 418 14.94 20.37 6.95
N TRP A 419 14.33 20.31 8.14
CA TRP A 419 13.83 21.50 8.85
C TRP A 419 14.88 22.61 9.04
N GLU A 420 16.12 22.22 9.35
CA GLU A 420 17.23 23.14 9.62
C GLU A 420 18.03 23.48 8.35
N ASP A 421 17.81 22.75 7.26
CA ASP A 421 18.50 22.91 5.99
C ASP A 421 17.87 24.04 5.16
N LYS A 422 18.41 25.26 5.33
CA LYS A 422 17.92 26.47 4.64
C LYS A 422 18.08 26.38 3.12
N GLU A 423 19.14 25.73 2.64
CA GLU A 423 19.41 25.58 1.21
C GLU A 423 18.37 24.65 0.59
N TYR A 424 18.12 23.50 1.22
CA TYR A 424 17.07 22.60 0.78
C TYR A 424 15.70 23.27 0.80
N MET A 425 15.34 23.98 1.87
CA MET A 425 14.01 24.60 1.98
C MET A 425 13.72 25.67 0.91
N GLY A 426 14.78 26.24 0.32
CA GLY A 426 14.70 27.21 -0.77
C GLY A 426 14.20 28.60 -0.35
N PRO A 427 14.14 29.56 -1.30
CA PRO A 427 13.71 30.92 -1.02
C PRO A 427 12.27 30.92 -0.47
N GLY A 428 12.05 31.69 0.60
CA GLY A 428 10.75 31.79 1.27
C GLY A 428 10.25 30.48 1.91
N ARG A 429 11.10 29.45 2.04
CA ARG A 429 10.72 28.11 2.50
C ARG A 429 9.56 27.50 1.71
N TRP A 430 9.51 27.67 0.39
CA TRP A 430 8.40 27.17 -0.43
C TRP A 430 8.13 25.66 -0.23
N LYS A 431 9.16 24.86 0.07
CA LYS A 431 8.99 23.42 0.38
C LYS A 431 8.18 23.15 1.65
N LEU A 432 8.17 24.07 2.63
CA LEU A 432 7.26 23.99 3.78
C LEU A 432 5.81 24.06 3.30
N TYR A 433 5.45 25.08 2.52
CA TYR A 433 4.08 25.26 2.02
C TYR A 433 3.64 24.11 1.11
N LYS A 434 4.55 23.60 0.27
CA LYS A 434 4.35 22.38 -0.52
C LYS A 434 3.99 21.19 0.37
N ASN A 435 4.76 20.92 1.43
CA ASN A 435 4.46 19.82 2.35
C ASN A 435 3.17 20.07 3.17
N LEU A 436 2.87 21.32 3.55
CA LEU A 436 1.59 21.68 4.17
C LEU A 436 0.41 21.40 3.22
N PHE A 437 0.55 21.69 1.93
CA PHE A 437 -0.44 21.38 0.91
C PHE A 437 -0.66 19.87 0.75
N LEU A 438 0.41 19.06 0.74
CA LEU A 438 0.30 17.60 0.70
C LEU A 438 -0.41 17.05 1.95
N MET A 439 -0.13 17.62 3.14
CA MET A 439 -0.85 17.27 4.36
C MET A 439 -2.32 17.72 4.33
N LEU A 440 -2.65 18.84 3.68
CA LEU A 440 -4.04 19.23 3.46
C LEU A 440 -4.74 18.23 2.53
N MET A 441 -4.10 17.82 1.44
CA MET A 441 -4.62 16.77 0.53
C MET A 441 -4.84 15.45 1.26
N TRP A 442 -3.95 15.06 2.17
CA TRP A 442 -4.15 13.93 3.07
C TRP A 442 -5.40 14.11 3.94
N PHE A 443 -5.54 15.27 4.59
CA PHE A 443 -6.66 15.52 5.49
C PHE A 443 -8.00 15.47 4.75
N VAL A 444 -8.07 16.00 3.52
CA VAL A 444 -9.25 15.89 2.66
C VAL A 444 -9.53 14.43 2.27
N ALA A 445 -8.51 13.65 1.92
CA ALA A 445 -8.68 12.22 1.62
C ALA A 445 -9.26 11.47 2.82
N LEU A 446 -8.66 11.68 3.99
CA LEU A 446 -9.02 11.02 5.23
C LEU A 446 -10.45 11.35 5.67
N THR A 447 -10.84 12.62 5.61
CA THR A 447 -12.15 13.05 6.09
C THR A 447 -13.24 12.80 5.05
N ALA A 448 -13.15 13.47 3.90
CA ALA A 448 -14.17 13.41 2.87
C ALA A 448 -14.25 12.01 2.22
N GLY A 449 -13.11 11.34 2.01
CA GLY A 449 -13.08 9.99 1.43
C GLY A 449 -13.68 8.94 2.37
N THR A 450 -13.37 9.02 3.67
CA THR A 450 -13.97 8.14 4.68
C THR A 450 -15.46 8.40 4.80
N GLN A 451 -15.88 9.67 4.87
CA GLN A 451 -17.30 10.03 4.93
C GLN A 451 -18.05 9.49 3.71
N ALA A 452 -17.54 9.72 2.49
CA ALA A 452 -18.18 9.23 1.27
C ALA A 452 -18.28 7.69 1.24
N SER A 453 -17.23 7.00 1.68
CA SER A 453 -17.22 5.54 1.75
C SER A 453 -18.22 5.01 2.79
N VAL A 454 -18.28 5.62 3.98
CA VAL A 454 -19.21 5.23 5.05
C VAL A 454 -20.66 5.52 4.65
N VAL A 455 -20.95 6.67 4.04
CA VAL A 455 -22.29 6.98 3.50
C VAL A 455 -22.68 5.94 2.46
N LYS A 456 -21.77 5.58 1.55
CA LYS A 456 -22.05 4.56 0.54
C LYS A 456 -22.31 3.18 1.15
N ILE A 457 -21.57 2.80 2.20
CA ILE A 457 -21.81 1.57 2.96
C ILE A 457 -23.21 1.61 3.59
N MET A 458 -23.57 2.70 4.26
CA MET A 458 -24.89 2.85 4.89
C MET A 458 -26.00 2.76 3.85
N GLU A 459 -25.88 3.42 2.70
CA GLU A 459 -26.85 3.32 1.61
C GLU A 459 -26.99 1.91 1.02
N THR A 460 -25.92 1.11 1.07
CA THR A 460 -25.91 -0.25 0.49
C THR A 460 -26.51 -1.29 1.44
N TYR A 461 -26.47 -1.05 2.76
CA TYR A 461 -26.92 -2.01 3.78
C TYR A 461 -28.03 -1.49 4.72
N ALA A 462 -28.56 -0.29 4.49
CA ALA A 462 -29.78 0.21 5.14
C ALA A 462 -31.02 -0.45 4.51
#